data_AF-A0A4R5FES5-F1
#
_entry.id   AF-A0A4R5FES5-F1
#
_cell.length_a   1.000
_cell.length_b   1.000
_cell.length_c   1.000
_cell.angle_alpha   90.00
_cell.angle_beta   90.00
_cell.angle_gamma   90.00
#
_symmetry.space_group_name_H-M   'P 1'
#
loop_
_entity.id
_entity.type
_entity.pdbx_description
1 polymer ?
#
loop_
_entity_poly.entity_id
_entity_poly.type
_entity_poly.pdbx_seq_one_letter_code
_entity_poly.pdbx_strand_id
1 'polypeptide(L)'
;MKCILTFAILFVTALFFGQNNKAEEPAMFIDSKLVSTNSMEYIDPNEIESVNVIKKDTTINGTVYHGQIYIISKNPKKYDFISLEQIKSGFTKIKSNDVIYMVNGALIKNNIETFKLDRNYILEVEVTNSETFYNLRKSDIKFDIINILGKTKENLDTKNNIILRGQEKIGVK
;
A
#
# COMPACT_ATOMS: atom_id res chain seq x y z
N MET A 1 -8.36 4.24 -48.89
CA MET A 1 -7.99 5.49 -48.16
C MET A 1 -8.79 5.71 -46.88
N LYS A 2 -10.11 5.43 -46.83
CA LYS A 2 -10.94 5.66 -45.63
C LYS A 2 -10.48 4.87 -44.39
N CYS A 3 -10.11 3.60 -44.52
CA CYS A 3 -9.70 2.77 -43.37
C CYS A 3 -8.41 3.23 -42.67
N ILE A 4 -7.44 3.77 -43.42
CA ILE A 4 -6.18 4.28 -42.85
C ILE A 4 -6.45 5.52 -42.01
N LEU A 5 -7.34 6.39 -42.47
CA LEU A 5 -7.76 7.57 -41.73
C LEU A 5 -8.51 7.18 -40.44
N THR A 6 -9.35 6.15 -40.49
CA THR A 6 -10.06 5.64 -39.30
C THR A 6 -9.10 5.07 -38.26
N PHE A 7 -8.09 4.30 -38.67
CA PHE A 7 -7.06 3.78 -37.75
C PHE A 7 -6.21 4.89 -37.14
N ALA A 8 -5.84 5.90 -37.92
CA ALA A 8 -5.08 7.05 -37.41
C ALA A 8 -5.89 7.83 -36.37
N ILE A 9 -7.19 8.05 -36.60
CA ILE A 9 -8.08 8.73 -35.64
C ILE A 9 -8.19 7.91 -34.34
N LEU A 10 -8.38 6.59 -34.43
CA LEU A 10 -8.47 5.71 -33.27
C LEU A 10 -7.19 5.71 -32.42
N PHE A 11 -6.02 5.66 -33.09
CA PHE A 11 -4.72 5.72 -32.43
C PHE A 11 -4.49 7.06 -31.73
N VAL A 12 -4.84 8.17 -32.38
CA VAL A 12 -4.74 9.52 -31.79
C VAL A 12 -5.66 9.65 -30.58
N THR A 13 -6.91 9.19 -30.66
CA THR A 13 -7.83 9.23 -29.51
C THR A 13 -7.36 8.35 -28.34
N ALA A 14 -6.78 7.17 -28.61
CA ALA A 14 -6.23 6.31 -27.56
C ALA A 14 -5.03 6.95 -26.84
N LEU A 15 -4.21 7.74 -27.54
CA LEU A 15 -3.12 8.50 -26.92
C LEU A 15 -3.62 9.63 -26.01
N PHE A 16 -4.73 10.29 -26.36
CA PHE A 16 -5.34 11.33 -25.52
C PHE A 16 -6.13 10.78 -24.34
N PHE A 17 -6.87 9.67 -24.51
CA PHE A 17 -7.62 9.03 -23.42
C PHE A 17 -6.75 8.12 -22.54
N GLY A 18 -5.55 7.73 -23.01
CA GLY A 18 -4.59 6.92 -22.24
C GLY A 18 -3.78 7.72 -21.22
N GLN A 19 -3.90 9.04 -21.17
CA GLN A 19 -3.36 9.83 -20.07
C GLN A 19 -4.26 9.65 -18.84
N ASN A 20 -4.01 8.59 -18.09
CA ASN A 20 -4.33 8.56 -16.67
C ASN A 20 -3.65 9.78 -16.06
N ASN A 21 -4.41 10.85 -15.82
CA ASN A 21 -3.93 12.03 -15.11
C ASN A 21 -3.60 11.59 -13.69
N LYS A 22 -2.38 11.09 -13.49
CA LYS A 22 -1.82 10.85 -12.18
C LYS A 22 -1.85 12.22 -11.50
N ALA A 23 -2.61 12.31 -10.40
CA ALA A 23 -2.74 13.57 -9.69
C ALA A 23 -1.33 14.13 -9.42
N GLU A 24 -1.16 15.43 -9.64
CA GLU A 24 0.09 16.10 -9.30
C GLU A 24 0.31 15.98 -7.79
N GLU A 25 1.27 15.14 -7.39
CA GLU A 25 1.56 14.85 -5.99
C GLU A 25 2.79 15.64 -5.52
N PRO A 26 2.75 16.23 -4.31
CA PRO A 26 3.93 16.83 -3.72
C PRO A 26 4.89 15.75 -3.21
N ALA A 27 6.19 16.07 -3.15
CA ALA A 27 7.15 15.21 -2.49
C ALA A 27 6.94 15.32 -0.98
N MET A 28 6.54 14.21 -0.33
CA MET A 28 6.29 14.18 1.10
C MET A 28 7.46 13.56 1.86
N PHE A 29 7.96 14.28 2.85
CA PHE A 29 9.03 13.84 3.72
C PHE A 29 8.56 13.81 5.17
N ILE A 30 8.78 12.70 5.86
CA ILE A 30 8.65 12.61 7.32
C ILE A 30 10.04 12.37 7.88
N ASP A 31 10.53 13.27 8.73
CA ASP A 31 11.87 13.19 9.34
C ASP A 31 12.98 12.96 8.29
N SER A 32 12.89 13.71 7.17
CA SER A 32 13.78 13.62 6.00
C SER A 32 13.70 12.33 5.18
N LYS A 33 12.75 11.43 5.47
CA LYS A 33 12.48 10.23 4.66
C LYS A 33 11.35 10.52 3.67
N LEU A 34 11.62 10.33 2.38
CA LEU A 34 10.59 10.36 1.34
C LEU A 34 9.59 9.23 1.58
N VAL A 35 8.31 9.57 1.68
CA VAL A 35 7.17 8.66 1.84
C VAL A 35 6.07 9.05 0.85
N SER A 36 5.19 8.12 0.51
CA SER A 36 4.01 8.43 -0.29
C SER A 36 2.94 9.12 0.56
N THR A 37 2.09 9.93 -0.06
CA THR A 37 1.02 10.66 0.66
C THR A 37 0.04 9.72 1.37
N ASN A 38 -0.23 8.53 0.81
CA ASN A 38 -1.08 7.52 1.46
C ASN A 38 -0.41 6.84 2.67
N SER A 39 0.91 6.94 2.87
CA SER A 39 1.54 6.49 4.12
C SER A 39 1.10 7.32 5.32
N MET A 40 0.60 8.54 5.11
CA MET A 40 0.15 9.46 6.17
C MET A 40 -1.05 8.91 6.95
N GLU A 41 -1.85 8.04 6.35
CA GLU A 41 -3.00 7.39 7.01
C GLU A 41 -2.57 6.59 8.25
N TYR A 42 -1.31 6.13 8.29
CA TYR A 42 -0.78 5.26 9.34
C TYR A 42 0.13 5.99 10.33
N ILE A 43 0.14 7.33 10.29
CA ILE A 43 0.90 8.19 11.19
C ILE A 43 -0.04 8.84 12.19
N ASP A 44 0.28 8.75 13.49
CA ASP A 44 -0.47 9.45 14.52
C ASP A 44 -0.27 10.98 14.40
N PRO A 45 -1.33 11.75 14.14
CA PRO A 45 -1.23 13.21 14.03
C PRO A 45 -0.69 13.88 15.29
N ASN A 46 -0.89 13.27 16.46
CA ASN A 46 -0.40 13.82 17.74
C ASN A 46 1.11 13.74 17.89
N GLU A 47 1.79 12.94 17.06
CA GLU A 47 3.24 12.80 17.03
C GLU A 47 3.91 13.79 16.08
N ILE A 48 3.14 14.58 15.34
CA ILE A 48 3.64 15.63 14.46
C ILE A 48 4.03 16.86 15.31
N GLU A 49 5.25 17.34 15.13
CA GLU A 49 5.74 18.58 15.73
C GLU A 49 5.47 19.77 14.81
N SER A 50 5.77 19.63 13.51
CA SER A 50 5.54 20.71 12.55
C SER A 50 5.36 20.17 11.13
N VAL A 51 4.70 20.99 10.31
CA VAL A 51 4.54 20.78 8.87
C VAL A 51 4.96 22.05 8.14
N ASN A 52 5.89 21.91 7.20
CA ASN A 52 6.35 22.99 6.33
C ASN A 52 6.06 22.63 4.87
N VAL A 53 5.55 23.59 4.12
CA VAL A 53 5.18 23.41 2.70
C VAL A 53 6.01 24.34 1.84
N ILE A 54 6.72 23.76 0.87
CA ILE A 54 7.52 24.50 -0.12
C ILE A 54 6.84 24.34 -1.47
N LYS A 55 6.38 25.44 -2.05
CA LYS A 55 5.71 25.49 -3.37
C LYS A 55 6.73 25.49 -4.52
N LYS A 56 7.67 24.57 -4.49
CA LYS A 56 8.71 24.43 -5.51
C LYS A 56 8.76 22.98 -5.97
N ASP A 57 8.68 22.80 -7.28
CA ASP A 57 8.79 21.50 -7.91
C ASP A 57 10.18 20.90 -7.69
N THR A 58 10.21 19.57 -7.59
CA THR A 58 11.46 18.83 -7.39
C THR A 58 11.43 17.52 -8.16
N THR A 59 12.59 17.01 -8.53
CA THR A 59 12.72 15.72 -9.19
C THR A 59 13.52 14.79 -8.30
N ILE A 60 12.94 13.64 -7.94
CA ILE A 60 13.57 12.63 -7.10
C ILE A 60 13.47 11.30 -7.84
N ASN A 61 14.60 10.64 -8.08
CA ASN A 61 14.67 9.37 -8.81
C ASN A 61 13.93 9.39 -10.16
N GLY A 62 14.00 10.50 -10.89
CA GLY A 62 13.32 10.67 -12.18
C GLY A 62 11.81 10.95 -12.10
N THR A 63 11.23 10.98 -10.89
CA THR A 63 9.83 11.39 -10.68
C THR A 63 9.76 12.88 -10.36
N VAL A 64 8.94 13.61 -11.11
CA VAL A 64 8.64 15.02 -10.84
C VAL A 64 7.54 15.10 -9.80
N TYR A 65 7.76 15.94 -8.78
CA TYR A 65 6.81 16.26 -7.73
C TYR A 65 6.50 17.74 -7.75
N HIS A 66 5.23 18.07 -7.59
CA HIS A 66 4.73 19.45 -7.64
C HIS A 66 4.58 20.00 -6.22
N GLY A 67 5.60 20.73 -5.77
CA GLY A 67 5.74 21.13 -4.37
C GLY A 67 6.31 20.04 -3.45
N GLN A 68 6.57 20.43 -2.21
CA GLN A 68 7.22 19.60 -1.20
C GLN A 68 6.55 19.83 0.16
N ILE A 69 6.35 18.75 0.91
CA ILE A 69 5.80 18.76 2.26
C ILE A 69 6.84 18.13 3.18
N TYR A 70 7.29 18.88 4.17
CA TYR A 70 8.21 18.42 5.20
C TYR A 70 7.46 18.33 6.52
N ILE A 71 7.35 17.13 7.05
CA ILE A 71 6.77 16.83 8.34
C ILE A 71 7.92 16.46 9.28
N ILE A 72 7.98 17.14 10.41
CA ILE A 72 8.90 16.82 11.50
C ILE A 72 8.06 16.23 12.61
N SER A 73 8.45 15.05 13.10
CA SER A 73 7.82 14.44 14.26
C SER A 73 8.44 14.94 15.56
N LYS A 74 7.70 14.79 16.66
CA LYS A 74 8.18 15.08 18.03
C LYS A 74 9.38 14.22 18.42
N ASN A 75 9.52 13.05 17.80
CA ASN A 75 10.66 12.17 17.97
C ASN A 75 11.15 11.63 16.61
N PRO A 76 12.04 12.36 15.92
CA PRO A 76 12.47 12.02 14.56
C PRO A 76 13.15 10.66 14.39
N LYS A 77 13.58 10.03 15.49
CA LYS A 77 14.22 8.70 15.49
C LYS A 77 13.24 7.57 15.79
N LYS A 78 11.97 7.87 16.05
CA LYS A 78 10.94 6.89 16.43
C LYS A 78 10.57 5.96 15.28
N TYR A 79 10.42 6.50 14.08
CA TYR A 79 9.90 5.75 12.93
C TYR A 79 11.00 4.91 12.27
N ASP A 80 10.75 3.61 12.13
CA ASP A 80 11.55 2.71 11.29
C ASP A 80 10.79 2.47 9.98
N PHE A 81 10.85 3.43 9.07
CA PHE A 81 10.16 3.35 7.78
C PHE A 81 10.75 2.26 6.88
N ILE A 82 9.94 1.25 6.58
CA ILE A 82 10.28 0.14 5.68
C ILE A 82 9.34 0.10 4.47
N SER A 83 9.86 -0.32 3.32
CA SER A 83 9.10 -0.46 2.06
C SER A 83 8.29 -1.75 2.02
N LEU A 84 7.34 -1.84 1.08
CA LEU A 84 6.56 -3.06 0.83
C LEU A 84 7.43 -4.26 0.46
N GLU A 85 8.55 -4.05 -0.24
CA GLU A 85 9.51 -5.11 -0.57
C GLU A 85 10.26 -5.60 0.67
N GLN A 86 10.65 -4.67 1.57
CA GLN A 86 11.26 -5.03 2.86
C GLN A 86 10.27 -5.76 3.78
N ILE A 87 8.98 -5.41 3.71
CA ILE A 87 7.92 -6.13 4.43
C ILE A 87 7.77 -7.54 3.84
N LYS A 88 7.65 -7.67 2.52
CA LYS A 88 7.56 -8.98 1.84
C LYS A 88 8.72 -9.90 2.24
N SER A 89 9.95 -9.43 2.10
CA SER A 89 11.16 -10.22 2.38
C SER A 89 11.41 -10.46 3.88
N GLY A 90 11.02 -9.53 4.75
CA GLY A 90 11.25 -9.61 6.19
C GLY A 90 10.19 -10.38 6.98
N PHE A 91 8.95 -10.43 6.48
CA PHE A 91 7.80 -10.98 7.21
C PHE A 91 7.13 -12.17 6.51
N THR A 92 7.52 -12.49 5.28
CA THR A 92 6.96 -13.61 4.52
C THR A 92 8.06 -14.46 3.89
N LYS A 93 7.68 -15.63 3.36
CA LYS A 93 8.56 -16.51 2.57
C LYS A 93 8.33 -16.37 1.06
N ILE A 94 7.49 -15.42 0.63
CA ILE A 94 7.12 -15.25 -0.77
C ILE A 94 8.35 -14.76 -1.56
N LYS A 95 8.65 -15.46 -2.65
CA LYS A 95 9.68 -15.07 -3.63
C LYS A 95 9.09 -14.55 -4.93
N SER A 96 7.79 -14.69 -5.12
CA SER A 96 7.10 -14.20 -6.33
C SER A 96 7.07 -12.67 -6.37
N ASN A 97 7.00 -12.14 -7.59
CA ASN A 97 6.78 -10.72 -7.84
C ASN A 97 5.29 -10.38 -8.05
N ASP A 98 4.45 -11.39 -8.29
CA ASP A 98 3.01 -11.22 -8.49
C ASP A 98 2.30 -11.11 -7.14
N VAL A 99 2.45 -9.95 -6.50
CA VAL A 99 1.96 -9.69 -5.14
C VAL A 99 1.04 -8.48 -5.12
N ILE A 100 -0.11 -8.65 -4.48
CA ILE A 100 -1.04 -7.58 -4.13
C ILE A 100 -0.82 -7.21 -2.67
N TYR A 101 -0.62 -5.93 -2.39
CA TYR A 101 -0.44 -5.43 -1.03
C TYR A 101 -1.71 -4.81 -0.46
N MET A 102 -1.99 -5.10 0.80
CA MET A 102 -3.07 -4.52 1.58
C MET A 102 -2.54 -4.03 2.94
N VAL A 103 -3.16 -2.99 3.49
CA VAL A 103 -2.98 -2.58 4.89
C VAL A 103 -4.35 -2.55 5.54
N ASN A 104 -4.55 -3.31 6.63
CA ASN A 104 -5.83 -3.44 7.32
C ASN A 104 -7.01 -3.72 6.38
N GLY A 105 -6.83 -4.61 5.40
CA GLY A 105 -7.90 -4.92 4.44
C GLY A 105 -8.05 -3.92 3.27
N ALA A 106 -7.36 -2.78 3.28
CA ALA A 106 -7.41 -1.80 2.19
C ALA A 106 -6.30 -2.04 1.15
N LEU A 107 -6.67 -2.11 -0.14
CA LEU A 107 -5.73 -2.34 -1.24
C LEU A 107 -4.84 -1.12 -1.50
N ILE A 108 -3.52 -1.36 -1.58
CA ILE A 108 -2.56 -0.35 -2.05
C ILE A 108 -2.52 -0.39 -3.58
N LYS A 109 -3.06 0.64 -4.23
CA LYS A 109 -3.18 0.69 -5.69
C LYS A 109 -2.04 1.45 -6.38
N ASN A 110 -1.51 2.47 -5.71
CA ASN A 110 -0.58 3.44 -6.28
C ASN A 110 0.65 3.61 -5.39
N ASN A 111 1.70 4.23 -5.95
CA ASN A 111 2.88 4.70 -5.23
C ASN A 111 3.65 3.61 -4.46
N ILE A 112 3.60 2.37 -4.97
CA ILE A 112 4.20 1.15 -4.37
C ILE A 112 5.67 1.35 -4.00
N GLU A 113 6.47 1.98 -4.86
CA GLU A 113 7.92 2.18 -4.65
C GLU A 113 8.22 3.16 -3.50
N THR A 114 7.37 4.17 -3.32
CA THR A 114 7.52 5.20 -2.29
C THR A 114 6.71 4.92 -1.03
N PHE A 115 5.81 3.94 -1.08
CA PHE A 115 5.00 3.53 0.06
C PHE A 115 5.88 2.93 1.14
N LYS A 116 5.80 3.55 2.32
CA LYS A 116 6.52 3.09 3.51
C LYS A 116 5.59 3.03 4.69
N LEU A 117 5.89 2.12 5.59
CA LEU A 117 5.18 1.93 6.84
C LEU A 117 6.21 1.86 7.96
N ASP A 118 5.88 2.37 9.14
CA ASP A 118 6.71 2.16 10.32
C ASP A 118 6.69 0.67 10.67
N ARG A 119 7.86 0.03 10.78
CA ARG A 119 7.97 -1.36 11.23
C ARG A 119 7.26 -1.58 12.56
N ASN A 120 7.30 -0.58 13.45
CA ASN A 120 6.68 -0.68 14.77
C ASN A 120 5.14 -0.62 14.71
N TYR A 121 4.55 -0.13 13.63
CA TYR A 121 3.11 -0.15 13.40
C TYR A 121 2.58 -1.55 13.07
N ILE A 122 3.41 -2.42 12.48
CA ILE A 122 2.99 -3.76 12.04
C ILE A 122 2.70 -4.64 13.26
N LEU A 123 1.48 -5.18 13.32
CA LEU A 123 1.06 -6.21 14.27
C LEU A 123 1.34 -7.60 13.71
N GLU A 124 0.93 -7.84 12.47
CA GLU A 124 0.99 -9.14 11.81
C GLU A 124 0.95 -8.97 10.29
N VAL A 125 1.47 -9.96 9.57
CA VAL A 125 1.42 -10.00 8.10
C VAL A 125 0.81 -11.33 7.68
N GLU A 126 -0.36 -11.26 7.04
CA GLU A 126 -1.09 -12.41 6.56
C GLU A 126 -0.87 -12.58 5.06
N VAL A 127 -0.73 -13.83 4.64
CA VAL A 127 -0.56 -14.19 3.23
C VAL A 127 -1.73 -15.05 2.79
N THR A 128 -2.42 -14.61 1.74
CA THR A 128 -3.48 -15.37 1.08
C THR A 128 -3.13 -15.58 -0.38
N ASN A 129 -3.08 -16.83 -0.84
CA ASN A 129 -2.79 -17.13 -2.23
C ASN A 129 -4.08 -17.12 -3.07
N SER A 130 -4.01 -16.66 -4.32
CA SER A 130 -5.11 -16.69 -5.29
C SER A 130 -5.87 -18.02 -5.38
N GLU A 131 -5.22 -19.15 -5.11
CA GLU A 131 -5.81 -20.49 -5.14
C GLU A 131 -6.80 -20.78 -4.01
N THR A 132 -6.76 -20.02 -2.92
CA THR A 132 -7.71 -20.17 -1.82
C THR A 132 -9.09 -19.59 -2.16
N PHE A 133 -9.19 -18.73 -3.18
CA PHE A 133 -10.45 -18.18 -3.64
C PHE A 133 -11.14 -19.15 -4.60
N TYR A 134 -12.34 -19.62 -4.25
CA TYR A 134 -13.10 -20.60 -5.04
C TYR A 134 -13.18 -20.23 -6.55
N ASN A 135 -13.47 -18.96 -6.83
CA ASN A 135 -13.62 -18.46 -8.20
C ASN A 135 -12.29 -18.27 -8.96
N LEU A 136 -11.15 -18.20 -8.26
CA LEU A 136 -9.83 -17.97 -8.87
C LEU A 136 -8.92 -19.21 -8.80
N ARG A 137 -9.34 -20.27 -8.10
CA ARG A 137 -8.53 -21.48 -7.92
C ARG A 137 -8.11 -22.14 -9.23
N LYS A 138 -8.98 -22.13 -10.23
CA LYS A 138 -8.73 -22.68 -11.57
C LYS A 138 -8.18 -21.65 -12.57
N SER A 139 -7.94 -20.41 -12.14
CA SER A 139 -7.35 -19.38 -12.98
C SER A 139 -5.89 -19.71 -13.27
N ASP A 140 -5.44 -19.43 -14.50
CA ASP A 140 -4.03 -19.51 -14.89
C ASP A 140 -3.21 -18.36 -14.27
N ILE A 141 -3.86 -17.27 -13.88
CA ILE A 141 -3.24 -16.15 -13.17
C ILE A 141 -3.13 -16.51 -11.70
N LYS A 142 -1.88 -16.60 -11.21
CA LYS A 142 -1.55 -16.84 -9.80
C LYS A 142 -0.91 -15.61 -9.20
N PHE A 143 -1.33 -15.26 -7.99
CA PHE A 143 -0.76 -14.16 -7.22
C PHE A 143 -0.92 -14.42 -5.73
N ASP A 144 -0.07 -13.76 -4.93
CA ASP A 144 -0.20 -13.72 -3.48
C ASP A 144 -0.77 -12.37 -3.05
N ILE A 145 -1.55 -12.37 -1.97
CA ILE A 145 -2.03 -11.17 -1.30
C ILE A 145 -1.32 -11.10 0.04
N ILE A 146 -0.58 -10.01 0.27
CA ILE A 146 0.05 -9.69 1.54
C ILE A 146 -0.80 -8.63 2.23
N ASN A 147 -1.51 -9.03 3.29
CA ASN A 147 -2.28 -8.13 4.13
C ASN A 147 -1.49 -7.79 5.40
N ILE A 148 -1.12 -6.51 5.52
CA ILE A 148 -0.37 -5.97 6.64
C ILE A 148 -1.38 -5.47 7.68
N LEU A 149 -1.48 -6.19 8.79
CA LEU A 149 -2.31 -5.77 9.92
C LEU A 149 -1.50 -4.83 10.81
N GLY A 150 -1.99 -3.61 11.00
CA GLY A 150 -1.43 -2.64 11.92
C GLY A 150 -1.86 -2.88 13.37
N LYS A 151 -1.16 -2.25 14.32
CA LYS A 151 -1.52 -2.19 15.74
C LYS A 151 -2.68 -1.21 15.99
N THR A 152 -3.76 -1.36 15.24
CA THR A 152 -5.01 -0.63 15.47
C THR A 152 -5.76 -1.27 16.64
N LYS A 153 -6.67 -0.50 17.27
CA LYS A 153 -7.53 -1.03 18.34
C LYS A 153 -8.32 -2.25 17.87
N GLU A 154 -8.92 -2.17 16.68
CA GLU A 154 -9.72 -3.26 16.08
C GLU A 154 -8.91 -4.56 15.89
N ASN A 155 -7.69 -4.46 15.36
CA ASN A 155 -6.84 -5.63 15.13
C ASN A 155 -6.35 -6.24 16.45
N LEU A 156 -6.03 -5.40 17.44
CA LEU A 156 -5.62 -5.86 18.78
C LEU A 156 -6.78 -6.55 19.51
N ASP A 157 -7.99 -6.00 19.43
CA ASP A 157 -9.19 -6.58 20.03
C ASP A 157 -9.52 -7.94 19.37
N THR A 158 -9.43 -8.03 18.04
CA THR A 158 -9.64 -9.29 17.32
C THR A 158 -8.63 -10.36 17.72
N LYS A 159 -7.35 -9.99 17.87
CA LYS A 159 -6.29 -10.93 18.26
C LYS A 159 -6.46 -11.46 19.69
N ASN A 160 -6.92 -10.61 20.61
CA ASN A 160 -7.14 -11.01 22.00
C ASN A 160 -8.42 -11.85 22.17
N ASN A 161 -9.42 -11.63 21.32
CA ASN A 161 -10.65 -12.40 21.30
C ASN A 161 -10.52 -13.65 20.42
N ILE A 162 -9.69 -14.63 20.85
CA ILE A 162 -9.72 -15.97 20.25
C ILE A 162 -11.11 -16.56 20.49
N ILE A 163 -11.97 -16.51 19.46
CA ILE A 163 -13.27 -17.20 19.49
C ILE A 163 -12.98 -18.71 19.47
N LEU A 164 -13.01 -19.33 20.65
CA LEU A 164 -13.11 -20.79 20.78
C LEU A 164 -14.47 -21.21 20.20
N ARG A 165 -14.53 -21.47 18.88
CA ARG A 165 -15.69 -22.11 18.26
C ARG A 165 -15.80 -23.52 18.85
N GLY A 166 -16.63 -23.65 19.87
CA GLY A 166 -16.81 -24.88 20.63
C GLY A 166 -17.13 -26.04 19.70
N GLN A 167 -16.45 -27.17 19.93
CA GLN A 167 -16.92 -28.45 19.44
C GLN A 167 -18.30 -28.68 20.07
N GLU A 168 -19.35 -28.72 19.26
CA GLU A 168 -20.63 -29.26 19.70
C GLU A 168 -20.37 -30.69 20.18
N LYS A 169 -20.44 -30.91 21.50
CA LYS A 169 -20.57 -32.25 22.03
C LYS A 169 -21.88 -32.79 21.48
N ILE A 170 -21.78 -33.70 20.51
CA ILE A 170 -22.86 -34.59 20.11
C ILE A 170 -23.29 -35.30 21.40
N GLY A 171 -24.45 -34.90 21.94
CA GLY A 171 -25.08 -35.60 23.05
C GLY A 171 -25.37 -37.02 22.58
N VAL A 172 -24.64 -37.99 23.13
CA VAL A 172 -24.99 -39.40 23.00
C VAL A 172 -26.30 -39.59 23.77
N LYS A 173 -27.33 -40.03 23.04
CA LYS A 173 -28.65 -40.36 23.55
C LYS A 173 -28.64 -41.69 24.29
#